data_AF-A0A1Q4R4S5-F1
#
_entry.id   AF-A0A1Q4R4S5-F1
#
_cell.length_a   1.000
_cell.length_b   1.000
_cell.length_c   1.000
_cell.angle_alpha   90.00
_cell.angle_beta   90.00
_cell.angle_gamma   90.00
#
_symmetry.space_group_name_H-M   'P 1'
#
loop_
_entity.id
_entity.type
_entity.pdbx_description
1 polymer ?
#
loop_
_entity_poly.entity_id
_entity_poly.type
_entity_poly.pdbx_seq_one_letter_code
_entity_poly.pdbx_strand_id
1 'polypeptide(L)' 'MNIKLTPEQENFIQAKLQTGKYKSAQEVVAIALHLMKLKDLCEAQSHEE' A
#
# COMPACT_ATOMS: atom_id res chain seq x y z
N MET A 1 -5.24 14.19 7.02
CA MET A 1 -4.92 14.35 5.59
C MET A 1 -5.95 13.56 4.79
N ASN A 2 -6.62 14.16 3.80
CA ASN A 2 -7.69 13.50 3.05
C ASN A 2 -7.16 13.05 1.68
N ILE A 3 -6.90 11.75 1.53
CA ILE A 3 -6.41 11.18 0.27
C ILE A 3 -7.64 10.68 -0.49
N LYS A 4 -7.84 11.19 -1.71
CA LYS A 4 -8.88 10.68 -2.61
C LYS A 4 -8.28 9.54 -3.43
N LEU A 5 -8.81 8.35 -3.23
CA LEU A 5 -8.49 7.19 -4.05
C LEU A 5 -9.19 7.33 -5.40
N THR A 6 -8.54 6.86 -6.45
CA THR A 6 -9.21 6.68 -7.74
C THR A 6 -10.17 5.49 -7.67
N PRO A 7 -11.21 5.43 -8.52
CA PRO A 7 -12.14 4.31 -8.54
C PRO A 7 -11.46 2.94 -8.70
N GLU A 8 -10.36 2.91 -9.45
CA GLU A 8 -9.56 1.69 -9.65
C GLU A 8 -8.86 1.25 -8.35
N GLN A 9 -8.28 2.20 -7.60
CA GLN A 9 -7.67 1.92 -6.30
C GLN A 9 -8.71 1.48 -5.28
N GLU A 10 -9.90 2.08 -5.28
CA GLU A 10 -11.01 1.67 -4.41
C GLU A 10 -11.47 0.24 -4.71
N ASN A 11 -11.62 -0.11 -5.99
CA ASN A 11 -11.99 -1.47 -6.40
C ASN A 11 -10.94 -2.49 -5.97
N PHE A 12 -9.65 -2.17 -6.14
CA PHE A 12 -8.56 -3.03 -5.69
C PHE A 12 -8.61 -3.25 -4.16
N ILE A 13 -8.77 -2.17 -3.39
CA ILE A 13 -8.86 -2.25 -1.93
C ILE A 13 -10.10 -3.06 -1.50
N GLN A 14 -11.25 -2.84 -2.13
CA GLN A 14 -12.46 -3.61 -1.85
C GLN A 14 -12.27 -5.10 -2.14
N ALA A 15 -11.66 -5.46 -3.27
CA ALA A 15 -11.34 -6.85 -3.58
C ALA A 15 -10.41 -7.48 -2.53
N LYS A 16 -9.44 -6.71 -1.99
CA LYS A 16 -8.59 -7.18 -0.88
C LYS A 16 -9.37 -7.34 0.42
N LEU A 17 -10.28 -6.44 0.76
CA LEU A 17 -11.14 -6.56 1.94
C LEU A 17 -12.07 -7.78 1.87
N GLN A 18 -12.60 -8.08 0.68
CA GLN A 18 -13.43 -9.27 0.45
C GLN A 18 -12.68 -10.59 0.73
N THR A 19 -11.35 -10.60 0.67
CA THR A 19 -10.57 -11.80 1.06
C THR A 19 -10.58 -12.08 2.56
N GLY A 20 -11.05 -11.13 3.38
CA GLY A 20 -11.02 -11.20 4.84
C GLY A 20 -9.63 -11.05 5.46
N LYS A 21 -8.58 -10.91 4.64
CA LYS A 21 -7.20 -10.74 5.10
C LYS A 21 -6.91 -9.37 5.70
N TYR A 22 -7.74 -8.38 5.38
CA TYR A 22 -7.56 -7.01 5.82
C TYR A 22 -8.83 -6.47 6.48
N LYS A 23 -8.69 -5.73 7.57
CA LYS A 23 -9.81 -5.23 8.38
C LYS A 23 -10.40 -3.93 7.87
N SER A 24 -9.63 -3.13 7.12
CA SER A 24 -10.05 -1.80 6.67
C SER A 24 -9.21 -1.30 5.51
N ALA A 25 -9.77 -0.40 4.68
CA ALA A 25 -9.05 0.25 3.59
C ALA A 25 -7.75 0.93 4.07
N GLN A 26 -7.80 1.53 5.25
CA GLN A 26 -6.64 2.18 5.88
C GLN A 26 -5.52 1.20 6.22
N GLU A 27 -5.85 -0.04 6.60
CA GLU A 27 -4.87 -1.09 6.85
C GLU A 27 -4.17 -1.51 5.55
N VAL A 28 -4.94 -1.68 4.46
CA VAL A 28 -4.40 -1.99 3.13
C VAL A 28 -3.43 -0.89 2.66
N VAL A 29 -3.83 0.38 2.83
CA VAL A 29 -3.00 1.53 2.46
C VAL A 29 -1.74 1.61 3.32
N ALA A 30 -1.84 1.38 4.63
CA ALA A 30 -0.67 1.39 5.52
C ALA A 30 0.37 0.34 5.12
N ILE A 31 -0.08 -0.86 4.75
CA ILE A 31 0.80 -1.94 4.30
C ILE A 31 1.44 -1.59 2.95
N ALA A 32 0.67 -1.03 2.00
CA ALA A 32 1.20 -0.60 0.72
C ALA A 32 2.30 0.48 0.88
N LEU A 33 2.10 1.45 1.77
CA LEU A 33 3.09 2.47 2.09
C LEU A 33 4.33 1.89 2.78
N HIS A 34 4.15 0.92 3.67
CA HIS A 34 5.28 0.24 4.31
C HIS A 34 6.12 -0.54 3.29
N LEU A 35 5.48 -1.28 2.38
CA LEU A 35 6.17 -1.97 1.29
C LEU A 35 6.92 -1.01 0.38
N MET A 36 6.33 0.15 0.07
CA MET A 36 7.00 1.20 -0.72
C MET A 36 8.24 1.72 -0.01
N LYS A 37 8.15 2.00 1.30
CA LYS A 37 9.30 2.43 2.10
C LYS A 37 10.41 1.39 2.15
N LEU A 38 10.06 0.10 2.31
CA LEU A 38 11.05 -0.97 2.30
C LEU A 38 11.77 -1.06 0.96
N LYS A 39 11.06 -0.85 -0.14
CA LYS A 39 11.65 -0.84 -1.48
C LYS A 39 12.61 0.33 -1.66
N ASP A 40 12.19 1.53 -1.27
CA ASP A 40 13.04 2.74 -1.30
C ASP A 40 14.33 2.57 -0.48
N LEU A 41 14.25 1.97 0.70
CA LEU A 41 15.42 1.65 1.52
C LEU A 41 16.34 0.61 0.86
N CYS A 42 15.78 -0.40 0.21
CA CYS A 42 16.55 -1.42 -0.50
C CYS A 42 17.26 -0.84 -1.73
N GLU A 43 16.56 0.03 -2.48
CA GLU A 43 17.10 0.74 -3.64
C GLU A 43 18.20 1.73 -3.23
N ALA A 44 18.04 2.42 -2.09
CA ALA A 44 19.07 3.31 -1.55
C ALA A 44 20.36 2.56 -1.18
N GLN A 45 20.24 1.36 -0.60
CA GLN A 45 21.40 0.54 -0.26
C GLN A 45 22.15 -0.03 -1.47
N SER A 46 21.47 -0.20 -2.60
CA SER A 46 22.05 -0.78 -3.82
C SER A 46 22.58 0.26 -4.81
N HIS A 47 22.39 1.55 -4.54
CA HIS A 47 23.00 2.65 -5.30
C HIS A 47 24.30 3.18 -4.69
N GLU A 48 24.73 2.60 -3.57
CA GLU A 48 25.92 3.02 -2.81
C GLU A 48 27.13 2.07 -2.98
N GLU A 49 27.03 1.06 -3.87
CA GLU A 49 28.10 0.11 -4.25
C GLU A 49 28.70 0.37 -5.64
#